data_AF-A0A141RAH9-F1
#
_entry.id   AF-A0A141RAH9-F1
#
_cell.length_a   1.000
_cell.length_b   1.000
_cell.length_c   1.000
_cell.angle_alpha   90.00
_cell.angle_beta   90.00
_cell.angle_gamma   90.00
#
_symmetry.space_group_name_H-M   'P 1'
#
loop_
_entity.id
_entity.type
_entity.pdbx_description
1 polymer ?
#
loop_
_entity_poly.entity_id
_entity_poly.type
_entity_poly.pdbx_seq_one_letter_code
_entity_poly.pdbx_strand_id
1 'polypeptide(L)'
;VINKGYNPDREMWQQSEGKAYFTGAPTRAALKVSFFGPFYGGYNVIALDREYRHALVCGPGPRLPVAPLPHANDLGGNETADAGHSDPARV
;
A
#
# COMPACT_ATOMS: atom_id res chain seq x y z
N VAL A 1 10.65 9.05 3.75
CA VAL A 1 10.48 7.65 3.30
C VAL A 1 11.22 7.45 1.99
N ILE A 2 11.78 6.28 1.76
CA ILE A 2 12.48 5.95 0.51
C ILE A 2 11.73 4.82 -0.16
N ASN A 3 11.32 5.01 -1.42
CA ASN A 3 10.81 3.94 -2.27
C ASN A 3 11.91 3.59 -3.29
N LYS A 4 12.30 2.32 -3.38
CA LYS A 4 13.36 1.86 -4.28
C LYS A 4 12.86 0.65 -5.06
N GLY A 5 13.03 0.68 -6.39
CA GLY A 5 12.65 -0.42 -7.29
C GLY A 5 13.73 -0.65 -8.32
N TYR A 6 13.95 -1.92 -8.70
CA TYR A 6 14.84 -2.25 -9.80
C TYR A 6 14.08 -2.14 -11.12
N ASN A 7 14.65 -1.44 -12.09
CA ASN A 7 14.11 -1.35 -13.44
C ASN A 7 14.89 -2.34 -14.33
N PRO A 8 14.27 -3.44 -14.79
CA PRO A 8 14.95 -4.44 -15.60
C PRO A 8 15.32 -3.94 -17.00
N ASP A 9 14.50 -3.06 -17.61
CA ASP A 9 14.75 -2.54 -18.96
C ASP A 9 15.99 -1.64 -19.02
N ARG A 10 16.28 -0.94 -17.92
CA ARG A 10 17.43 -0.04 -17.77
C ARG A 10 18.56 -0.64 -16.93
N GLU A 11 18.39 -1.88 -16.48
CA GLU A 11 19.28 -2.63 -15.61
C GLU A 11 19.77 -1.85 -14.37
N MET A 12 18.93 -0.96 -13.83
CA MET A 12 19.34 -0.04 -12.76
C MET A 12 18.31 0.10 -11.64
N TRP A 13 18.81 0.38 -10.44
CA TRP A 13 17.98 0.74 -9.31
C TRP A 13 17.52 2.18 -9.41
N GLN A 14 16.21 2.39 -9.28
CA GLN A 14 15.60 3.70 -9.16
C GLN A 14 15.15 3.94 -7.72
N GLN A 15 15.29 5.18 -7.27
CA GLN A 15 14.94 5.61 -5.92
C GLN A 15 14.09 6.87 -5.98
N SER A 16 13.11 6.96 -5.09
CA SER A 16 12.30 8.16 -4.87
C SER A 16 12.26 8.48 -3.39
N GLU A 17 12.54 9.74 -3.06
CA GLU A 17 12.48 10.24 -1.69
C GLU A 17 11.13 10.92 -1.46
N GLY A 18 10.38 10.42 -0.50
CA GLY A 18 9.07 10.94 -0.13
C GLY A 18 9.02 11.54 1.27
N LYS A 19 8.06 12.43 1.47
CA LYS A 19 7.69 13.01 2.76
C LYS A 19 6.39 12.38 3.24
N ALA A 20 6.33 12.02 4.52
CA ALA A 20 5.15 11.44 5.16
C ALA A 20 4.83 12.23 6.42
N TYR A 21 3.56 12.55 6.63
CA TYR A 21 3.08 13.27 7.80
C TYR A 21 1.83 12.59 8.35
N PHE A 22 1.71 12.48 9.67
CA PHE A 22 0.46 12.07 10.30
C PHE A 22 -0.63 13.09 10.00
N THR A 23 -1.84 12.61 9.71
CA THR A 23 -3.02 13.48 9.53
C THR A 23 -3.77 13.74 10.83
N GLY A 24 -3.29 13.19 11.96
CA GLY A 24 -3.90 13.31 13.29
C GLY A 24 -2.93 12.82 14.38
N ALA A 25 -3.48 12.17 15.41
CA ALA A 25 -2.67 11.61 16.50
C ALA A 25 -1.63 10.59 15.97
N PRO A 26 -0.39 10.61 16.48
CA PRO A 26 0.69 9.74 16.00
C PRO A 26 0.48 8.25 16.34
N THR A 27 -0.41 7.95 17.29
CA THR A 27 -0.83 6.58 17.62
C THR A 27 -1.85 6.01 16.64
N ARG A 28 -2.38 6.83 15.71
CA ARG A 28 -3.26 6.40 14.63
C ARG A 28 -2.46 6.33 13.33
N ALA A 29 -2.44 5.16 12.70
CA ALA A 29 -1.68 4.89 11.48
C ALA A 29 -2.36 5.47 10.21
N ALA A 30 -2.61 6.78 10.21
CA ALA A 30 -3.15 7.55 9.11
C ALA A 30 -2.17 8.66 8.71
N LEU A 31 -1.62 8.56 7.50
CA LEU A 31 -0.60 9.47 6.99
C LEU A 31 -1.03 10.07 5.65
N LYS A 32 -0.45 11.22 5.34
CA LYS A 32 -0.38 11.76 3.98
C LYS A 32 1.06 11.62 3.50
N VAL A 33 1.24 11.04 2.31
CA VAL A 33 2.57 10.75 1.74
C VAL A 33 2.69 11.37 0.36
N SER A 34 3.85 11.96 0.06
CA SER A 34 4.20 12.55 -1.23
C SER A 34 5.59 12.09 -1.63
N PHE A 35 5.73 11.48 -2.82
CA PHE A 35 7.03 11.13 -3.42
C PHE A 35 7.45 12.11 -4.52
N PHE A 36 6.49 12.75 -5.16
CA PHE A 36 6.70 13.75 -6.22
C PHE A 36 5.78 14.93 -5.92
N GLY A 37 6.34 16.04 -5.43
CA GLY A 37 5.56 17.20 -5.00
C GLY A 37 4.77 17.84 -6.16
N PRO A 38 3.72 18.65 -5.90
CA PRO A 38 3.08 18.97 -4.63
C PRO A 38 1.91 18.03 -4.25
N PHE A 39 1.91 16.78 -4.72
CA PHE A 39 0.77 15.86 -4.57
C PHE A 39 0.93 14.92 -3.38
N TYR A 40 -0.04 14.92 -2.47
CA TYR A 40 -0.10 14.03 -1.31
C TYR A 40 -1.25 13.04 -1.45
N GLY A 41 -0.95 11.75 -1.33
CA GLY A 41 -1.94 10.68 -1.23
C GLY A 41 -2.13 10.22 0.22
N GLY A 42 -3.32 9.75 0.56
CA GLY A 42 -3.58 9.08 1.84
C GLY A 42 -2.83 7.75 1.92
N TYR A 43 -2.32 7.42 3.10
CA TYR A 43 -1.60 6.18 3.39
C TYR A 43 -2.06 5.69 4.77
N ASN A 44 -3.03 4.77 4.78
CA ASN A 44 -3.64 4.28 6.02
C ASN A 44 -3.31 2.80 6.22
N VAL A 45 -2.75 2.46 7.37
CA VAL A 45 -2.55 1.05 7.74
C VAL A 45 -3.86 0.55 8.34
N ILE A 46 -4.48 -0.43 7.68
CA ILE A 46 -5.76 -1.00 8.10
C ILE A 46 -5.60 -2.35 8.81
N ALA A 47 -4.53 -3.10 8.52
CA ALA A 47 -4.11 -4.26 9.30
C ALA A 47 -2.60 -4.26 9.49
N LEU A 48 -2.15 -4.73 10.65
CA LEU A 48 -0.75 -4.86 11.03
C LEU A 48 -0.64 -6.06 11.97
N ASP A 49 0.27 -6.97 11.68
CA ASP A 49 0.57 -8.07 12.59
C ASP A 49 1.34 -7.56 13.84
N ARG A 50 1.39 -8.37 14.90
CA ARG A 50 1.97 -7.96 16.18
C ARG A 50 3.48 -7.74 16.09
N GLU A 51 4.12 -8.47 15.19
CA GLU A 51 5.56 -8.46 14.95
C GLU A 51 5.96 -7.40 13.91
N TYR A 52 5.01 -6.62 13.37
CA TYR A 52 5.24 -5.57 12.36
C TYR A 52 5.93 -6.09 11.09
N ARG A 53 5.70 -7.35 10.73
CA ARG A 53 6.27 -8.00 9.55
C ARG A 53 5.38 -7.82 8.33
N HIS A 54 4.06 -7.74 8.53
CA HIS A 54 3.08 -7.62 7.47
C HIS A 54 2.08 -6.51 7.77
N ALA A 55 1.80 -5.69 6.76
CA ALA A 55 0.85 -4.60 6.86
C ALA A 55 -0.04 -4.56 5.62
N LEU A 56 -1.33 -4.33 5.83
CA LEU A 56 -2.27 -3.96 4.77
C LEU A 56 -2.45 -2.45 4.79
N VAL A 57 -2.12 -1.82 3.67
CA VAL A 57 -2.17 -0.35 3.52
C VAL A 57 -3.18 0.01 2.43
N CYS A 58 -4.09 0.93 2.72
CA CYS A 58 -4.99 1.49 1.72
C CYS A 58 -4.63 2.94 1.36
N GLY A 59 -4.64 3.20 0.04
CA GLY A 59 -4.56 4.53 -0.54
C GLY A 59 -5.90 5.27 -0.47
N PRO A 60 -5.98 6.49 -1.02
CA PRO A 60 -7.26 7.16 -1.20
C PRO A 60 -8.14 6.36 -2.17
N GLY A 61 -9.25 5.83 -1.67
CA GLY A 61 -10.25 5.10 -2.44
C GLY A 61 -11.65 5.41 -1.93
N PRO A 62 -12.72 5.03 -2.67
CA PRO A 62 -14.07 5.11 -2.14
C PRO A 62 -14.15 4.32 -0.83
N ARG A 63 -14.81 4.90 0.16
CA ARG A 63 -14.97 4.37 1.51
C ARG A 63 -15.51 2.93 1.44
N LEU A 64 -14.64 1.94 1.62
CA LEU A 64 -15.04 0.54 1.67
C LEU A 64 -15.91 0.32 2.92
N PRO A 65 -17.01 -0.45 2.84
CA PRO A 65 -17.73 -0.91 4.02
C PRO A 65 -16.76 -1.73 4.88
N VAL A 66 -16.69 -1.41 6.16
CA VAL A 66 -15.77 -2.04 7.11
C VAL A 66 -16.24 -3.46 7.36
N ALA A 67 -15.81 -4.41 6.53
CA ALA A 67 -15.84 -5.82 6.90
C ALA A 67 -14.85 -6.01 8.08
N PRO A 68 -15.17 -6.82 9.10
CA PRO A 68 -14.19 -7.19 10.11
C PRO A 68 -12.99 -7.82 9.39
N LEU A 69 -11.82 -7.19 9.54
CA LEU A 69 -10.60 -7.68 8.92
C LEU A 69 -10.25 -9.05 9.52
N PRO A 70 -9.88 -10.05 8.69
CA PRO A 70 -9.36 -11.31 9.21
C PRO A 70 -8.12 -11.03 10.06
N HIS A 71 -7.91 -11.86 11.08
CA HIS A 71 -6.71 -11.74 11.90
C HIS A 71 -5.49 -11.95 11.00
N ALA A 72 -4.44 -11.15 11.16
CA ALA A 72 -3.27 -11.18 10.27
C ALA A 72 -2.61 -12.58 10.16
N ASN A 73 -2.88 -13.47 11.12
CA ASN A 73 -2.41 -14.85 11.14
C ASN A 73 -3.16 -15.77 10.16
N ASP A 74 -4.26 -15.33 9.57
CA ASP A 74 -5.07 -16.12 8.62
C ASP A 74 -4.59 -15.98 7.16
N LEU A 75 -3.62 -15.10 6.90
CA LEU A 75 -3.05 -14.86 5.56
C LEU A 75 -1.87 -15.79 5.21
N GLY A 76 -1.74 -16.93 5.90
CA GLY A 76 -0.69 -17.93 5.69
C GLY A 76 -0.83 -18.78 4.41
N GLY A 77 -1.78 -18.45 3.55
CA GLY A 77 -1.96 -19.08 2.24
C GLY A 77 -1.43 -18.21 1.12
N ASN A 78 -0.78 -18.83 0.15
CA ASN A 78 -0.39 -18.26 -1.13
C ASN A 78 -1.61 -17.85 -1.99
N GLU A 79 -2.45 -16.94 -1.51
CA GLU A 79 -3.40 -16.26 -2.38
C GLU A 79 -2.62 -15.21 -3.17
N THR A 80 -2.08 -15.62 -4.31
CA THR A 80 -1.86 -14.72 -5.44
C THR A 80 -3.14 -13.95 -5.62
N ALA A 81 -3.12 -12.66 -5.25
CA ALA A 81 -4.12 -11.71 -5.67
C ALA A 81 -4.18 -11.82 -7.19
N ASP A 82 -5.22 -12.48 -7.69
CA ASP A 82 -5.61 -12.46 -9.09
C ASP A 82 -6.05 -11.01 -9.37
N ALA A 83 -5.04 -10.19 -9.66
CA ALA A 83 -5.24 -8.88 -10.25
C ALA A 83 -5.77 -9.15 -11.64
N GLY A 84 -7.11 -9.13 -11.75
CA GLY A 84 -7.88 -9.45 -12.94
C GLY A 84 -7.13 -9.08 -14.22
N HIS A 85 -6.68 -10.11 -14.91
CA HIS A 85 -6.23 -10.03 -16.29
C HIS A 85 -7.44 -9.58 -17.11
N SER A 86 -7.48 -8.30 -17.46
CA SER A 86 -8.44 -7.78 -18.42
C SER A 86 -8.02 -8.34 -19.78
N ASP A 87 -8.62 -9.46 -20.18
CA ASP A 87 -8.52 -10.06 -21.51
C ASP A 87 -9.13 -9.10 -22.55
N PRO A 88 -8.35 -8.52 -23.48
CA PRO A 88 -8.87 -7.68 -24.54
C PRO A 88 -9.17 -8.51 -25.80
N ALA A 89 -9.94 -9.60 -25.69
CA ALA A 89 -10.40 -10.35 -26.85
C ALA A 89 -11.66 -11.17 -26.58
N ARG A 90 -12.80 -10.50 -26.40
CA ARG A 90 -14.13 -11.10 -26.69
C ARG A 90 -15.18 -10.02 -26.97
N VAL A 91 -15.28 -9.69 -28.26
CA VAL A 91 -16.53 -9.31 -28.96
C VAL A 91 -16.80 -10.43 -29.95
#